data_AF-A0A8X6X3A8-F1
#
_entry.id   AF-A0A8X6X3A8-F1
#
_cell.length_a   1.000
_cell.length_b   1.000
_cell.length_c   1.000
_cell.angle_alpha   90.00
_cell.angle_beta   90.00
_cell.angle_gamma   90.00
#
_symmetry.space_group_name_H-M   'P 1'
#
loop_
_entity.id
_entity.type
_entity.pdbx_description
1 polymer ?
#
loop_
_entity_poly.entity_id
_entity_poly.type
_entity_poly.pdbx_seq_one_letter_code
_entity_poly.pdbx_strand_id
1 'polypeptide(L)'
;MRYRLSHNGISGIQAGTTCGSVDLKIGSRFCKDQLTIKTYILNKVTSQVPVERVDIKELDYLKGILVADEDFSRPSECDVFLGSDCFFSILRNGRITGSKQSYLEERKP
;
A
#
# COMPACT_ATOMS: atom_id res chain seq x y z
N MET A 1 2.61 -29.12 6.48
CA MET A 1 2.77 -28.39 7.75
C MET A 1 2.02 -27.06 7.61
N ARG A 2 0.98 -26.80 8.41
CA ARG A 2 0.13 -25.59 8.32
C ARG A 2 0.55 -24.62 9.42
N TYR A 3 1.15 -23.49 9.06
CA TYR A 3 1.45 -22.42 10.03
C TYR A 3 0.21 -21.54 10.19
N ARG A 4 -0.20 -21.32 11.44
CA ARG A 4 -1.32 -20.43 11.82
C ARG A 4 -0.75 -19.19 12.46
N LEU A 5 -0.91 -18.03 11.82
CA LEU A 5 -0.50 -16.74 12.36
C LEU A 5 -1.74 -15.83 12.41
N SER A 6 -2.09 -15.34 13.60
CA SER A 6 -3.09 -14.29 13.80
C SER A 6 -2.38 -12.94 13.85
N HIS A 7 -2.80 -11.97 13.04
CA HIS A 7 -2.26 -10.61 13.06
C HIS A 7 -3.39 -9.59 13.10
N ASN A 8 -3.18 -8.44 13.74
CA ASN A 8 -4.08 -7.32 13.55
C ASN A 8 -3.82 -6.71 12.16
N GLY A 9 -4.88 -6.43 11.41
CA GLY A 9 -4.78 -5.78 10.10
C GLY A 9 -4.45 -4.30 10.24
N ILE A 10 -4.10 -3.67 9.11
CA ILE A 10 -3.86 -2.23 9.07
C ILE A 10 -5.23 -1.53 9.06
N SER A 11 -5.36 -0.38 9.73
CA SER A 11 -6.64 0.36 9.87
C SER A 11 -7.70 -0.31 10.78
N GLY A 12 -7.28 -1.05 11.82
CA GLY A 12 -8.18 -1.51 12.89
C GLY A 12 -9.05 -2.72 12.56
N ILE A 13 -8.88 -3.34 11.39
CA ILE A 13 -9.56 -4.59 11.03
C ILE A 13 -8.83 -5.78 11.64
N GLN A 14 -9.56 -6.75 12.22
CA GLN A 14 -8.97 -8.07 12.51
C GLN A 14 -8.62 -8.74 11.19
N ALA A 15 -7.35 -8.72 10.80
CA ALA A 15 -6.86 -9.58 9.75
C ALA A 15 -7.01 -11.01 10.31
N GLY A 16 -7.98 -11.74 9.78
CA GLY A 16 -8.32 -13.07 10.28
C GLY A 16 -7.18 -14.08 10.11
N THR A 17 -7.52 -15.33 9.91
CA THR A 17 -6.53 -16.37 9.62
C THR A 17 -6.12 -16.35 8.14
N THR A 18 -4.85 -16.63 7.86
CA THR A 18 -4.36 -16.83 6.48
C THR A 18 -5.05 -18.03 5.84
N CYS A 19 -5.60 -17.84 4.65
CA CYS A 19 -6.27 -18.86 3.83
C CYS A 19 -5.26 -19.75 3.07
N GLY A 20 -4.02 -19.30 2.94
CA GLY A 20 -2.96 -20.01 2.22
C GLY A 20 -1.80 -19.08 1.87
N SER A 21 -0.92 -19.56 1.01
CA SER A 21 0.16 -18.77 0.41
C SER A 21 0.23 -19.01 -1.08
N VAL A 22 0.65 -18.00 -1.83
CA VAL A 22 0.82 -18.05 -3.29
C VAL A 22 2.09 -17.33 -3.69
N ASP A 23 2.72 -17.79 -4.77
CA ASP A 23 3.78 -17.02 -5.44
C ASP A 23 3.12 -16.05 -6.42
N LEU A 24 3.16 -14.77 -6.07
CA LEU A 24 2.54 -13.69 -6.84
C LEU A 24 3.59 -13.00 -7.68
N LYS A 25 3.30 -12.84 -8.98
CA LYS A 25 4.13 -12.08 -9.92
C LYS A 25 3.45 -10.76 -10.27
N ILE A 26 4.09 -9.66 -9.94
CA ILE A 26 3.58 -8.29 -10.11
C ILE A 26 4.46 -7.57 -11.13
N GLY A 27 3.85 -6.83 -12.05
CA GLY A 27 4.54 -6.04 -13.07
C GLY A 27 4.30 -4.55 -12.90
N SER A 28 5.29 -3.73 -13.25
CA SER A 28 5.10 -2.28 -13.36
C SER A 28 4.16 -1.95 -14.51
N ARG A 29 3.29 -0.95 -14.32
CA ARG A 29 2.42 -0.41 -15.37
C ARG A 29 3.18 0.42 -16.42
N PHE A 30 4.36 0.90 -16.07
CA PHE A 30 5.09 1.92 -16.83
C PHE A 30 6.38 1.41 -17.48
N CYS A 31 6.80 0.18 -17.17
CA CYS A 31 8.03 -0.42 -17.70
C CYS A 31 8.00 -1.95 -17.61
N LYS A 32 9.08 -2.62 -18.01
CA LYS A 32 9.15 -4.09 -18.07
C LYS A 32 9.51 -4.76 -16.75
N ASP A 33 9.74 -3.99 -15.69
CA ASP A 33 10.15 -4.52 -14.39
C ASP A 33 9.05 -5.36 -13.76
N GLN A 34 9.47 -6.46 -13.13
CA GLN A 34 8.60 -7.45 -12.51
C GLN A 34 9.20 -7.90 -11.19
N LEU A 35 8.33 -8.23 -10.24
CA LEU A 35 8.67 -8.75 -8.93
C LEU A 35 7.89 -10.03 -8.69
N THR A 36 8.56 -11.06 -8.19
CA THR A 36 7.90 -12.28 -7.69
C THR A 36 8.09 -12.36 -6.18
N ILE A 37 6.98 -12.44 -5.44
CA ILE A 37 6.96 -12.55 -3.98
C ILE A 37 6.13 -13.75 -3.56
N LYS A 38 6.52 -14.37 -2.45
CA LYS A 38 5.66 -15.33 -1.76
C LYS A 38 4.76 -14.55 -0.79
N THR A 39 3.46 -14.56 -1.04
CA THR A 39 2.49 -13.80 -0.25
C THR A 39 1.46 -14.72 0.41
N TYR A 40 0.79 -14.21 1.44
CA TYR A 40 -0.28 -14.90 2.16
C TYR A 40 -1.64 -14.37 1.72
N ILE A 41 -2.57 -15.30 1.50
CA ILE A 41 -3.96 -14.96 1.20
C ILE A 41 -4.68 -14.74 2.53
N LEU A 42 -5.34 -13.60 2.68
CA LEU A 42 -6.11 -13.23 3.85
C LEU A 42 -7.53 -12.86 3.41
N ASN A 43 -8.54 -13.19 4.22
CA ASN A 43 -9.94 -12.86 3.89
C ASN A 43 -10.18 -11.34 3.78
N LYS A 44 -9.52 -10.55 4.64
CA LYS A 44 -9.54 -9.09 4.63
C LYS A 44 -8.34 -8.57 5.40
N VAL A 45 -7.59 -7.62 4.82
CA VAL A 45 -6.38 -7.06 5.43
C VAL A 45 -6.60 -5.61 5.88
N THR A 46 -7.41 -4.85 5.14
CA THR A 46 -7.75 -3.46 5.45
C THR A 46 -9.20 -3.13 5.10
N SER A 47 -9.68 -2.00 5.63
CA SER A 47 -10.80 -1.25 5.06
C SER A 47 -10.37 -0.59 3.74
N GLN A 48 -11.21 0.30 3.21
CA GLN A 48 -10.81 1.14 2.08
C GLN A 48 -9.54 1.95 2.41
N VAL A 49 -8.68 2.10 1.42
CA VAL A 49 -7.45 2.88 1.45
C VAL A 49 -7.47 3.85 0.26
N PRO A 50 -7.25 5.15 0.50
CA PRO A 50 -7.25 5.83 1.79
C PRO A 50 -8.63 5.74 2.48
N VAL A 51 -8.68 5.93 3.81
CA VAL A 51 -9.95 5.91 4.57
C VAL A 51 -10.85 7.06 4.14
N GLU A 52 -10.25 8.22 3.89
CA GLU A 52 -10.92 9.42 3.40
C GLU A 52 -10.32 9.85 2.08
N ARG A 53 -11.08 10.64 1.32
CA ARG A 53 -10.61 11.18 0.07
C ARG A 53 -9.46 12.16 0.32
N VAL A 54 -8.37 11.99 -0.42
CA VAL A 54 -7.21 12.89 -0.35
C VAL A 54 -7.40 14.02 -1.36
N ASP A 55 -7.21 15.27 -0.95
CA ASP A 55 -7.16 16.39 -1.89
C ASP A 55 -5.82 16.39 -2.63
N ILE A 56 -5.85 16.04 -3.92
CA ILE A 56 -4.67 16.00 -4.78
C ILE A 56 -4.01 17.39 -4.89
N LYS A 57 -4.75 18.48 -4.68
CA LYS A 57 -4.20 19.84 -4.68
C LYS A 57 -3.21 20.06 -3.55
N GLU A 58 -3.37 19.37 -2.42
CA GLU A 58 -2.41 19.42 -1.31
C GLU A 58 -1.14 18.61 -1.61
N LEU A 59 -1.17 17.80 -2.68
CA LEU A 59 -0.08 16.94 -3.14
C LEU A 59 0.55 17.49 -4.43
N ASP A 60 0.71 18.81 -4.55
CA ASP A 60 1.33 19.46 -5.70
C ASP A 60 2.72 18.90 -6.05
N TYR A 61 3.45 18.38 -5.06
CA TYR A 61 4.74 17.71 -5.25
C TYR A 61 4.66 16.37 -5.99
N LEU A 62 3.46 15.78 -6.11
CA LEU A 62 3.19 14.58 -6.93
C LEU A 62 2.68 14.93 -8.34
N LYS A 63 2.55 16.22 -8.67
CA LYS A 63 2.06 16.64 -9.98
C LYS A 63 2.98 16.15 -11.10
N GLY A 64 2.39 15.47 -12.09
CA GLY A 64 3.12 14.90 -13.23
C GLY A 64 3.87 13.59 -12.90
N ILE A 65 3.73 13.06 -11.69
CA ILE A 65 4.32 11.77 -11.31
C ILE A 65 3.38 10.62 -11.69
N LEU A 66 3.96 9.59 -12.29
CA LEU A 66 3.28 8.34 -12.56
C LEU A 66 3.18 7.52 -11.25
N VAL A 67 1.99 7.53 -10.65
CA VAL A 67 1.69 6.80 -9.42
C VAL A 67 1.29 5.36 -9.71
N ALA A 68 1.57 4.44 -8.79
CA ALA A 68 1.28 3.02 -8.96
C ALA A 68 -0.22 2.73 -9.05
N ASP A 69 -1.04 3.51 -8.34
CA ASP A 69 -2.50 3.46 -8.34
C ASP A 69 -3.06 4.78 -8.92
N GLU A 70 -3.87 4.69 -9.98
CA GLU A 70 -4.49 5.85 -10.63
C GLU A 70 -5.56 6.52 -9.76
N ASP A 71 -6.24 5.75 -8.91
CA ASP A 71 -7.34 6.22 -8.07
C ASP A 71 -6.91 6.39 -6.60
N PHE A 72 -5.60 6.48 -6.32
CA PHE A 72 -5.01 6.56 -4.96
C PHE A 72 -5.62 7.65 -4.04
N SER A 73 -6.24 8.67 -4.62
CA SER A 73 -6.92 9.75 -3.90
C SER A 73 -8.30 9.38 -3.37
N ARG A 74 -8.92 8.31 -3.85
CA ARG A 74 -10.30 7.91 -3.55
C ARG A 74 -10.31 6.67 -2.67
N PRO A 75 -11.17 6.60 -1.64
CA PRO A 75 -11.32 5.37 -0.87
C PRO A 75 -11.70 4.19 -1.77
N SER A 76 -10.82 3.18 -1.82
CA SER A 76 -11.02 1.95 -2.57
C SER A 76 -10.53 0.75 -1.78
N GLU A 77 -11.02 -0.45 -2.11
CA GLU A 77 -10.45 -1.67 -1.56
C GLU A 77 -9.00 -1.84 -2.05
N CYS A 78 -8.14 -2.38 -1.17
CA CYS A 78 -6.74 -2.68 -1.48
C CYS A 78 -6.58 -4.20 -1.58
N ASP A 79 -6.14 -4.67 -2.74
CA ASP A 79 -6.00 -6.11 -3.01
C ASP A 79 -4.70 -6.70 -2.46
N VAL A 80 -3.60 -5.94 -2.50
CA VAL A 80 -2.25 -6.44 -2.22
C VAL A 80 -1.46 -5.45 -1.37
N PHE A 81 -0.98 -5.93 -0.23
CA PHE A 81 0.04 -5.25 0.56
C PHE A 81 1.41 -5.85 0.27
N LEU A 82 2.33 -4.98 -0.14
CA LEU A 82 3.73 -5.35 -0.29
C LEU A 82 4.43 -5.22 1.07
N GLY A 83 5.01 -6.33 1.52
CA GLY A 83 5.79 -6.36 2.75
C GLY A 83 7.11 -5.59 2.61
N SER A 84 7.73 -5.27 3.74
CA SER A 84 9.03 -4.58 3.78
C SER A 84 10.17 -5.42 3.23
N ASP A 85 10.00 -6.74 3.18
CA ASP A 85 10.94 -7.71 2.61
C ASP A 85 11.21 -7.47 1.12
N CYS A 86 10.25 -6.91 0.38
CA CYS A 86 10.43 -6.56 -1.03
C CYS A 86 10.77 -5.08 -1.28
N PHE A 87 10.84 -4.24 -0.23
CA PHE A 87 11.02 -2.79 -0.34
C PHE A 87 12.28 -2.40 -1.13
N PHE A 88 13.43 -2.99 -0.80
CA PHE A 88 14.69 -2.66 -1.47
C PHE A 88 14.75 -3.15 -2.92
N SER A 89 13.94 -4.14 -3.30
CA SER A 89 13.87 -4.66 -4.67
C SER A 89 13.04 -3.76 -5.60
N ILE A 90 12.12 -2.96 -5.06
CA ILE A 90 11.26 -2.06 -5.83
C ILE A 90 11.72 -0.60 -5.80
N LEU A 91 12.58 -0.23 -4.85
CA LEU A 91 13.02 1.14 -4.67
C LEU A 91 13.86 1.60 -5.87
N ARG A 92 13.52 2.77 -6.41
CA ARG A 92 14.26 3.43 -7.48
C ARG A 92 14.87 4.74 -7.02
N ASN A 93 15.81 5.23 -7.80
CA ASN A 93 16.32 6.59 -7.67
C ASN A 93 15.19 7.62 -7.88
N GLY A 94 15.39 8.84 -7.38
CA GLY A 94 14.43 9.93 -7.53
C GLY A 94 13.36 9.97 -6.45
N ARG A 95 13.75 9.80 -5.17
CA ARG A 95 12.84 9.97 -4.03
C ARG A 95 12.23 11.38 -4.04
N ILE A 96 10.91 11.45 -4.01
CA ILE A 96 10.14 12.69 -3.90
C ILE A 96 9.63 12.79 -2.46
N THR A 97 9.72 13.99 -1.87
CA THR A 97 9.25 14.28 -0.50
C THR A 97 8.36 15.50 -0.52
N GLY A 98 7.17 15.40 0.07
CA GLY A 98 6.29 16.55 0.30
C GLY A 98 6.85 17.54 1.32
N SER A 99 6.33 18.76 1.33
CA SER A 99 6.65 19.77 2.34
C SER A 99 6.08 19.35 3.71
N LYS A 100 6.81 19.65 4.78
CA LYS A 100 6.57 19.14 6.15
C LYS A 100 5.31 19.71 6.85
N GLN A 101 4.50 20.51 6.16
CA GLN A 101 3.62 21.48 6.83
C GLN A 101 2.17 21.01 7.05
N SER A 102 1.67 20.01 6.31
CA SER A 102 0.27 19.59 6.40
C SER A 102 -0.03 18.46 7.40
N TYR A 103 0.98 17.79 7.97
CA TYR A 103 0.76 16.63 8.86
C TYR A 103 0.67 16.96 10.35
N LEU A 104 0.76 18.24 10.75
CA LEU A 104 0.79 18.65 12.16
C LEU A 104 -0.48 19.35 12.66
N GLU A 105 -1.50 19.56 11.82
CA GLU A 105 -2.64 20.40 12.22
C GLU A 105 -3.89 19.65 12.73
N GLU A 106 -3.93 18.31 12.70
CA GLU A 106 -5.10 17.54 13.16
C GLU A 106 -4.87 16.66 14.40
N ARG A 107 -3.95 17.06 15.29
CA ARG A 107 -3.98 16.56 16.66
C ARG A 107 -4.37 17.67 17.63
N LYS A 108 -5.66 18.00 17.65
CA LYS A 108 -6.27 18.63 18.83
C LYS A 108 -6.69 17.54 19.81
N PRO A 109 -6.49 17.77 21.13
CA PRO A 109 -6.75 16.81 22.20
C PRO A 109 -8.23 16.49 22.38
#